data_AF-A0A1F9JYD9-F1
#
_entry.id   AF-A0A1F9JYD9-F1
#
_cell.length_a   1.000
_cell.length_b   1.000
_cell.length_c   1.000
_cell.angle_alpha   90.00
_cell.angle_beta   90.00
_cell.angle_gamma   90.00
#
_symmetry.space_group_name_H-M   'P 1'
#
loop_
_entity.id
_entity.type
_entity.pdbx_description
1 polymer ?
#
loop_
_entity_poly.entity_id
_entity_poly.type
_entity_poly.pdbx_seq_one_letter_code
_entity_poly.pdbx_strand_id
1 'polypeptide(L)'
;MAPSRFFIPRFLTFLLLLAGSAIAQEAEEKRAPQQLQPGQTISREVAPAKLNADLIRTMTAYRVSLEKLLKIHEQEFKKKAGEVQERRGFYEKGYISRLELDQSQRELAGAEAKIREVEQKIAETKTAIAEAAIFEELLRLPPLRAGEYLERGALIRYNGKAAWSVADTGKIQKFFSEKFGRLLPISALGQTPFHDRMRFDHHDAVDVALHPDSSEGRALMAYLRQAGIPYMAFRNGVPGSASGAHIHIGRPSRRAALR
;
A
#
# COMPACT_ATOMS: atom_id res chain seq x y z
N MET A 1 39.64 23.36 -32.80
CA MET A 1 40.44 22.56 -31.85
C MET A 1 39.58 21.37 -31.42
N ALA A 2 39.97 20.16 -31.84
CA ALA A 2 39.42 18.88 -31.37
C ALA A 2 40.39 18.26 -30.34
N PRO A 3 39.90 17.34 -29.49
CA PRO A 3 40.45 15.98 -29.51
C PRO A 3 39.37 14.90 -29.32
N SER A 4 39.30 13.84 -30.14
CA SER A 4 40.10 12.60 -30.17
C SER A 4 39.51 11.46 -29.32
N ARG A 5 39.00 10.43 -30.02
CA ARG A 5 38.58 9.12 -29.50
C ARG A 5 39.74 8.12 -29.62
N PHE A 6 39.94 7.24 -28.63
CA PHE A 6 40.72 5.98 -28.74
C PHE A 6 40.12 4.97 -27.74
N PHE A 7 39.45 3.88 -28.14
CA PHE A 7 39.87 2.58 -28.70
C PHE A 7 40.57 1.62 -27.70
N ILE A 8 39.95 0.44 -27.52
CA ILE A 8 40.28 -0.70 -26.63
C ILE A 8 41.41 -1.56 -27.28
N PRO A 9 42.10 -2.42 -26.53
CA PRO A 9 41.93 -3.86 -26.82
C PRO A 9 41.94 -4.80 -25.60
N ARG A 10 41.25 -5.94 -25.77
CA ARG A 10 41.34 -7.19 -25.00
C ARG A 10 42.50 -8.06 -25.53
N PHE A 11 43.19 -8.76 -24.64
CA PHE A 11 43.96 -10.02 -24.86
C PHE A 11 43.81 -10.82 -23.55
N LEU A 12 43.24 -12.03 -23.44
CA LEU A 12 43.37 -13.35 -24.08
C LEU A 12 44.61 -14.17 -23.64
N THR A 13 44.32 -15.38 -23.10
CA THR A 13 45.13 -16.63 -23.07
C THR A 13 46.33 -16.68 -22.08
N PHE A 14 46.77 -17.79 -21.44
CA PHE A 14 46.70 -19.23 -21.72
C PHE A 14 47.21 -20.10 -20.51
N LEU A 15 46.64 -21.32 -20.35
CA LEU A 15 47.27 -22.66 -20.10
C LEU A 15 48.12 -22.96 -18.82
N LEU A 16 47.82 -23.91 -17.92
CA LEU A 16 47.67 -25.41 -17.85
C LEU A 16 48.96 -26.16 -17.45
N LEU A 17 48.75 -27.32 -16.77
CA LEU A 17 49.67 -28.44 -16.41
C LEU A 17 50.50 -28.32 -15.12
N LEU A 18 50.79 -29.37 -14.33
CA LEU A 18 50.24 -30.70 -14.00
C LEU A 18 51.22 -31.35 -12.98
N ALA A 19 50.70 -32.28 -12.16
CA ALA A 19 51.36 -33.51 -11.65
C ALA A 19 51.96 -33.60 -10.22
N GLY A 20 51.42 -34.61 -9.47
CA GLY A 20 52.12 -35.61 -8.64
C GLY A 20 52.13 -35.37 -7.12
N SER A 21 52.01 -36.34 -6.19
CA SER A 21 51.42 -37.68 -6.03
C SER A 21 51.92 -38.19 -4.65
N ALA A 22 51.06 -38.73 -3.76
CA ALA A 22 51.35 -39.69 -2.66
C ALA A 22 50.12 -39.79 -1.73
N ILE A 23 49.19 -40.75 -1.90
CA ILE A 23 49.10 -42.11 -1.32
C ILE A 23 49.04 -42.16 0.22
N ALA A 24 47.85 -42.53 0.74
CA ALA A 24 47.69 -43.41 1.90
C ALA A 24 46.32 -44.15 1.81
N GLN A 25 46.41 -45.46 1.62
CA GLN A 25 45.43 -46.55 1.80
C GLN A 25 44.89 -46.58 3.27
N GLU A 26 43.76 -47.16 3.69
CA GLU A 26 42.70 -48.02 3.14
C GLU A 26 41.63 -48.15 4.26
N ALA A 27 40.35 -48.22 3.92
CA ALA A 27 39.33 -49.00 4.65
C ALA A 27 38.03 -49.00 3.82
N GLU A 28 37.91 -50.04 3.00
CA GLU A 28 36.75 -50.31 2.16
C GLU A 28 35.64 -50.94 3.01
N GLU A 29 34.56 -50.21 3.31
CA GLU A 29 33.29 -50.79 3.74
C GLU A 29 32.28 -50.66 2.58
N LYS A 30 31.98 -51.80 1.95
CA LYS A 30 31.00 -51.92 0.87
C LYS A 30 29.62 -51.41 1.32
N ARG A 31 29.17 -50.29 0.76
CA ARG A 31 27.74 -49.97 0.59
C ARG A 31 27.45 -49.59 -0.85
N ALA A 32 26.41 -50.23 -1.38
CA ALA A 32 25.90 -50.10 -2.74
C ALA A 32 25.59 -48.64 -3.14
N PRO A 33 25.62 -48.29 -4.44
CA PRO A 33 25.32 -46.93 -4.89
C PRO A 33 23.85 -46.60 -4.62
N GLN A 34 23.62 -45.78 -3.60
CA GLN A 34 22.30 -45.23 -3.32
C GLN A 34 22.02 -44.14 -4.35
N GLN A 35 21.05 -44.38 -5.22
CA GLN A 35 20.52 -43.43 -6.19
C GLN A 35 20.31 -42.04 -5.57
N LEU A 36 20.90 -41.02 -6.20
CA LEU A 36 20.54 -39.62 -5.96
C LEU A 36 19.04 -39.45 -6.21
N GLN A 37 18.26 -39.23 -5.15
CA GLN A 37 16.89 -38.77 -5.27
C GLN A 37 16.90 -37.25 -5.55
N PRO A 38 16.36 -36.78 -6.68
CA PRO A 38 16.16 -35.37 -6.91
C PRO A 38 14.92 -34.94 -6.13
N GLY A 39 15.12 -34.30 -4.98
CA GLY A 39 13.96 -33.96 -4.14
C GLY A 39 14.30 -33.26 -2.83
N GLN A 40 15.15 -32.23 -2.86
CA GLN A 40 15.21 -31.25 -1.77
C GLN A 40 15.22 -29.84 -2.34
N THR A 41 14.15 -29.52 -3.06
CA THR A 41 13.71 -28.12 -3.14
C THR A 41 13.23 -27.74 -1.74
N ILE A 42 13.80 -26.68 -1.19
CA ILE A 42 13.40 -26.08 0.08
C ILE A 42 11.98 -25.52 -0.08
N SER A 43 10.97 -26.36 0.05
CA SER A 43 9.58 -25.93 0.19
C SER A 43 9.29 -25.79 1.68
N ARG A 44 9.71 -24.67 2.28
CA ARG A 44 9.04 -24.17 3.48
C ARG A 44 7.71 -23.59 3.00
N GLU A 45 6.72 -24.45 2.86
CA GLU A 45 5.35 -24.07 2.57
C GLU A 45 4.79 -23.34 3.80
N VAL A 46 5.04 -22.04 3.88
CA VAL A 46 4.46 -21.19 4.92
C VAL A 46 2.97 -21.10 4.62
N ALA A 47 2.15 -21.68 5.49
CA ALA A 47 0.70 -21.65 5.34
C ALA A 47 0.21 -20.20 5.13
N PRO A 48 -0.69 -19.94 4.15
CA PRO A 48 -1.10 -18.59 3.75
C PRO A 48 -1.69 -17.76 4.89
N ALA A 49 -2.29 -18.40 5.90
CA ALA A 49 -2.79 -17.75 7.10
C ALA A 49 -1.68 -17.21 8.03
N LYS A 50 -0.57 -17.94 8.18
CA LYS A 50 0.59 -17.46 8.96
C LYS A 50 1.24 -16.25 8.28
N LEU A 51 1.35 -16.31 6.95
CA LEU A 51 1.88 -15.20 6.15
C LEU A 51 1.02 -13.93 6.27
N ASN A 52 -0.30 -14.05 6.35
CA ASN A 52 -1.20 -12.91 6.58
C ASN A 52 -1.07 -12.33 7.99
N ALA A 53 -0.99 -13.17 9.02
CA ALA A 53 -0.85 -12.72 10.40
C ALA A 53 0.47 -11.94 10.61
N ASP A 54 1.59 -12.44 10.07
CA ASP A 54 2.88 -11.75 10.12
C ASP A 54 2.87 -10.42 9.36
N LEU A 55 2.11 -10.37 8.25
CA LEU A 55 1.90 -9.15 7.47
C LEU A 55 1.14 -8.09 8.27
N ILE A 56 -0.02 -8.45 8.82
CA ILE A 56 -0.85 -7.57 9.67
C ILE A 56 -0.04 -7.04 10.85
N ARG A 57 0.78 -7.89 11.48
CA ARG A 57 1.68 -7.49 12.56
C ARG A 57 2.70 -6.44 12.10
N THR A 58 3.38 -6.70 10.98
CA THR A 58 4.34 -5.75 10.39
C THR A 58 3.69 -4.42 10.05
N MET A 59 2.49 -4.43 9.46
CA MET A 59 1.72 -3.23 9.12
C MET A 59 1.31 -2.44 10.35
N THR A 60 0.92 -3.13 11.41
CA THR A 60 0.59 -2.50 12.68
C THR A 60 1.80 -1.79 13.26
N ALA A 61 2.98 -2.40 13.22
CA ALA A 61 4.23 -1.76 13.66
C ALA A 61 4.61 -0.55 12.79
N TYR A 62 4.43 -0.65 11.47
CA TYR A 62 4.66 0.46 10.56
C TYR A 62 3.71 1.64 10.81
N ARG A 63 2.40 1.38 11.00
CA ARG A 63 1.42 2.40 11.39
C ARG A 63 1.82 3.11 12.67
N VAL A 64 2.21 2.37 13.71
CA VAL A 64 2.68 2.96 14.98
C VAL A 64 3.90 3.85 14.76
N SER A 65 4.77 3.49 13.81
CA SER A 65 5.94 4.29 13.45
C SER A 65 5.54 5.59 12.72
N LEU A 66 4.56 5.52 11.82
CA LEU A 66 3.97 6.70 11.18
C LEU A 66 3.27 7.62 12.19
N GLU A 67 2.55 7.08 13.17
CA GLU A 67 1.91 7.88 14.24
C GLU A 67 2.95 8.62 15.10
N LYS A 68 4.13 8.03 15.31
CA LYS A 68 5.27 8.72 15.94
C LYS A 68 5.82 9.83 15.04
N LEU A 69 5.97 9.56 13.74
CA LEU A 69 6.45 10.56 12.77
C LEU A 69 5.48 11.74 12.64
N LEU A 70 4.17 11.48 12.66
CA LEU A 70 3.13 12.51 12.63
C LEU A 70 3.32 13.49 13.79
N LYS A 71 3.51 12.98 15.01
CA LYS A 71 3.77 13.83 16.19
C LYS A 71 5.01 14.71 16.04
N ILE A 72 6.06 14.22 15.37
CA ILE A 72 7.27 15.01 15.10
C ILE A 72 6.94 16.15 14.13
N HIS A 73 6.19 15.90 13.06
CA HIS A 73 5.79 16.94 12.12
C HIS A 73 4.79 17.93 12.70
N GLU A 74 3.87 17.49 13.57
CA GLU A 74 2.96 18.38 14.32
C GLU A 74 3.75 19.37 15.20
N GLN A 75 4.81 18.90 15.86
CA GLN A 75 5.70 19.77 16.64
C GLN A 75 6.48 20.74 15.75
N GLU A 76 7.00 20.30 14.60
CA GLU A 76 7.67 21.15 13.61
C GLU A 76 6.73 22.23 13.08
N PHE A 77 5.51 21.87 12.73
CA PHE A 77 4.46 22.79 12.28
C PHE A 77 4.14 23.83 13.36
N LYS A 78 3.93 23.40 14.60
CA LYS A 78 3.66 24.33 15.72
C LYS A 78 4.80 25.33 15.93
N LYS A 79 6.05 24.87 15.84
CA LYS A 79 7.23 25.74 15.92
C LYS A 79 7.23 26.78 14.79
N LYS A 80 7.09 26.33 13.54
CA LYS A 80 7.07 27.22 12.36
C LYS A 80 5.89 28.19 12.35
N ALA A 81 4.74 27.78 12.87
CA ALA A 81 3.58 28.65 13.02
C ALA A 81 3.89 29.81 13.98
N GLY A 82 4.60 29.53 15.08
CA GLY A 82 5.12 30.55 15.99
C GLY A 82 6.11 31.51 15.30
N GLU A 83 7.07 30.96 14.55
CA GLU A 83 8.06 31.77 13.81
C GLU A 83 7.42 32.70 12.77
N VAL A 84 6.39 32.22 12.06
CA VAL A 84 5.62 33.06 11.12
C VAL A 84 4.89 34.19 11.85
N GLN A 85 4.32 33.91 13.03
CA GLN A 85 3.63 34.91 13.83
C GLN A 85 4.58 36.00 14.32
N GLU A 86 5.77 35.64 14.81
CA GLU A 86 6.80 36.59 15.23
C GLU A 86 7.29 37.45 14.06
N ARG A 87 7.61 36.81 12.92
CA ARG A 87 8.07 37.52 11.71
C ARG A 87 7.02 38.46 11.16
N ARG A 88 5.73 38.10 11.24
CA ARG A 88 4.63 39.02 10.88
C ARG A 88 4.69 40.29 11.73
N GLY A 89 4.89 40.16 13.04
CA GLY A 89 5.05 41.30 13.93
C GLY A 89 6.29 42.16 13.64
N PHE A 90 7.40 41.57 13.17
CA PHE A 90 8.58 42.32 12.73
C PHE A 90 8.37 43.02 11.39
N TYR A 91 7.67 42.38 10.45
CA TYR A 91 7.34 42.96 9.16
C TYR A 91 6.44 44.19 9.32
N GLU A 92 5.41 44.10 10.17
CA GLU A 92 4.51 45.22 10.47
C GLU A 92 5.23 46.42 11.09
N LYS A 93 6.35 46.20 11.80
CA LYS A 93 7.22 47.23 12.36
C LYS A 93 8.29 47.73 11.37
N GLY A 94 8.38 47.14 10.17
CA GLY A 94 9.38 47.47 9.16
C GLY A 94 10.78 46.92 9.44
N TYR A 95 10.93 45.96 10.36
CA TYR A 95 12.23 45.40 10.74
C TYR A 95 12.74 44.29 9.82
N ILE A 96 11.83 43.65 9.07
CA ILE A 96 12.18 42.64 8.06
C ILE A 96 11.49 42.95 6.74
N SER A 97 12.03 42.42 5.66
CA SER A 97 11.45 42.54 4.33
C SER A 97 10.23 41.61 4.16
N ARG A 98 9.38 41.93 3.18
CA ARG A 98 8.28 41.04 2.76
C ARG A 98 8.80 39.67 2.33
N LEU A 99 9.95 39.61 1.65
CA LEU A 99 10.54 38.37 1.16
C LEU A 99 10.85 37.39 2.30
N GLU A 100 11.34 37.89 3.43
CA GLU A 100 11.64 37.08 4.61
C GLU A 100 10.37 36.54 5.30
N LEU A 101 9.29 37.32 5.33
CA LEU A 101 7.98 36.85 5.80
C LEU A 101 7.40 35.80 4.85
N ASP A 102 7.47 36.02 3.54
CA ASP A 102 6.98 35.07 2.55
C ASP A 102 7.78 33.75 2.61
N GLN A 103 9.08 33.81 2.91
CA GLN A 103 9.90 32.61 3.10
C GLN A 103 9.45 31.78 4.30
N SER A 104 9.20 32.39 5.46
CA SER A 104 8.72 31.63 6.63
C SER A 104 7.33 31.03 6.40
N GLN A 105 6.46 31.73 5.68
CA GLN A 105 5.15 31.20 5.30
C GLN A 105 5.26 29.98 4.38
N ARG A 106 6.18 30.00 3.40
CA ARG A 106 6.45 28.83 2.55
C ARG A 106 6.96 27.64 3.36
N GLU A 107 7.82 27.87 4.34
CA GLU A 107 8.31 26.81 5.21
C GLU A 107 7.20 26.21 6.09
N LEU A 108 6.29 27.03 6.61
CA LEU A 108 5.11 26.56 7.34
C LEU A 108 4.21 25.70 6.45
N ALA A 109 3.92 26.15 5.23
CA ALA A 109 3.15 25.38 4.26
C ALA A 109 3.83 24.04 3.92
N GLY A 110 5.16 24.03 3.83
CA GLY A 110 5.94 22.79 3.65
C GLY A 110 5.81 21.83 4.84
N ALA A 111 5.81 22.32 6.07
CA ALA A 111 5.58 21.48 7.26
C ALA A 111 4.16 20.92 7.30
N GLU A 112 3.15 21.72 6.95
CA GLU A 112 1.77 21.27 6.83
C GLU A 112 1.60 20.18 5.77
N ALA A 113 2.28 20.31 4.62
CA ALA A 113 2.26 19.29 3.58
C ALA A 113 2.82 17.94 4.06
N LYS A 114 3.88 17.94 4.88
CA LYS A 114 4.42 16.71 5.50
C LYS A 114 3.42 16.04 6.44
N ILE A 115 2.67 16.84 7.22
CA ILE A 115 1.58 16.32 8.07
C ILE A 115 0.56 15.58 7.21
N ARG A 116 0.02 16.24 6.17
CA ARG A 116 -0.96 15.65 5.26
C ARG A 116 -0.46 14.37 4.59
N GLU A 117 0.81 14.35 4.18
CA GLU A 117 1.43 13.16 3.59
C GLU A 117 1.47 11.98 4.57
N VAL A 118 1.85 12.22 5.84
CA VAL A 118 1.88 11.16 6.85
C VAL A 118 0.49 10.70 7.24
N GLU A 119 -0.47 11.62 7.36
CA GLU A 119 -1.88 11.28 7.60
C GLU A 119 -2.45 10.40 6.48
N GLN A 120 -2.15 10.72 5.22
CA GLN A 120 -2.53 9.89 4.08
C GLN A 120 -1.92 8.49 4.19
N LYS A 121 -0.63 8.38 4.48
CA LYS A 121 0.03 7.06 4.67
C LYS A 121 -0.56 6.26 5.82
N ILE A 122 -0.96 6.93 6.91
CA ILE A 122 -1.65 6.28 8.04
C ILE A 122 -3.02 5.75 7.58
N ALA A 123 -3.79 6.55 6.82
CA ALA A 123 -5.08 6.14 6.29
C ALA A 123 -4.96 4.93 5.35
N GLU A 124 -4.05 5.00 4.38
CA GLU A 124 -3.76 3.89 3.45
C GLU A 124 -3.35 2.62 4.21
N THR A 125 -2.45 2.75 5.20
CA THR A 125 -2.01 1.60 6.02
C THR A 125 -3.17 0.98 6.80
N LYS A 126 -4.05 1.81 7.37
CA LYS A 126 -5.22 1.34 8.12
C LYS A 126 -6.15 0.53 7.21
N THR A 127 -6.45 1.05 6.02
CA THR A 127 -7.31 0.36 5.05
C THR A 127 -6.70 -0.97 4.63
N ALA A 128 -5.42 -1.00 4.26
CA ALA A 128 -4.77 -2.23 3.86
C ALA A 128 -4.71 -3.29 4.98
N ILE A 129 -4.54 -2.90 6.26
CA ILE A 129 -4.63 -3.84 7.39
C ILE A 129 -6.04 -4.46 7.45
N ALA A 130 -7.06 -3.62 7.22
CA ALA A 130 -8.44 -4.07 7.15
C ALA A 130 -8.61 -5.10 6.04
N GLU A 131 -8.22 -4.76 4.81
CA GLU A 131 -8.37 -5.62 3.65
C GLU A 131 -7.68 -6.96 3.85
N ALA A 132 -6.46 -6.98 4.38
CA ALA A 132 -5.73 -8.22 4.65
C ALA A 132 -6.50 -9.13 5.63
N ALA A 133 -7.09 -8.55 6.68
CA ALA A 133 -7.88 -9.29 7.67
C ALA A 133 -9.24 -9.74 7.10
N ILE A 134 -9.90 -8.91 6.30
CA ILE A 134 -11.14 -9.24 5.58
C ILE A 134 -10.88 -10.32 4.54
N PHE A 135 -9.78 -10.27 3.81
CA PHE A 135 -9.43 -11.26 2.81
C PHE A 135 -9.37 -12.67 3.42
N GLU A 136 -8.84 -12.80 4.64
CA GLU A 136 -8.90 -14.08 5.37
C GLU A 136 -10.31 -14.54 5.69
N GLU A 137 -11.20 -13.62 6.03
CA GLU A 137 -12.61 -13.93 6.30
C GLU A 137 -13.36 -14.29 5.01
N LEU A 138 -13.11 -13.55 3.93
CA LEU A 138 -13.67 -13.79 2.60
C LEU A 138 -13.29 -15.15 2.04
N LEU A 139 -12.05 -15.60 2.26
CA LEU A 139 -11.60 -16.94 1.86
C LEU A 139 -12.38 -18.06 2.57
N ARG A 140 -13.00 -17.79 3.72
CA ARG A 140 -13.84 -18.74 4.46
C ARG A 140 -15.31 -18.69 4.03
N LEU A 141 -15.71 -17.66 3.27
CA LEU A 141 -17.08 -17.50 2.78
C LEU A 141 -17.24 -18.09 1.36
N PRO A 142 -18.42 -18.60 1.00
CA PRO A 142 -18.71 -18.98 -0.37
C PRO A 142 -18.49 -17.81 -1.36
N PRO A 143 -17.96 -18.07 -2.56
CA PRO A 143 -17.86 -17.05 -3.59
C PRO A 143 -19.26 -16.59 -4.03
N LEU A 144 -19.41 -15.28 -4.27
CA LEU A 144 -20.65 -14.72 -4.81
C LEU A 144 -20.69 -14.88 -6.33
N ARG A 145 -21.84 -15.24 -6.89
CA ARG A 145 -22.07 -15.21 -8.34
C ARG A 145 -22.18 -13.78 -8.84
N ALA A 146 -22.00 -13.58 -10.14
CA ALA A 146 -22.09 -12.27 -10.75
C ALA A 146 -23.52 -11.70 -10.62
N GLY A 147 -23.63 -10.50 -10.06
CA GLY A 147 -24.86 -9.81 -9.68
C GLY A 147 -25.36 -10.10 -8.27
N GLU A 148 -24.73 -11.00 -7.52
CA GLU A 148 -25.18 -11.31 -6.15
C GLU A 148 -24.77 -10.22 -5.15
N TYR A 149 -25.67 -10.00 -4.21
CA TYR A 149 -25.51 -9.10 -3.07
C TYR A 149 -25.51 -9.94 -1.78
N LEU A 150 -24.58 -9.65 -0.88
CA LEU A 150 -24.52 -10.25 0.44
C LEU A 150 -24.36 -9.16 1.47
N GLU A 151 -25.17 -9.22 2.52
CA GLU A 151 -25.02 -8.40 3.70
C GLU A 151 -25.04 -9.30 4.92
N ARG A 152 -23.95 -9.26 5.69
CA ARG A 152 -23.78 -10.10 6.88
C ARG A 152 -22.98 -9.33 7.93
N GLY A 153 -23.64 -9.01 9.04
CA GLY A 153 -23.00 -8.30 10.16
C GLY A 153 -22.37 -6.98 9.70
N ALA A 154 -21.06 -6.87 9.88
CA ALA A 154 -20.29 -5.68 9.52
C ALA A 154 -19.90 -5.59 8.03
N LEU A 155 -20.19 -6.63 7.23
CA LEU A 155 -19.76 -6.76 5.84
C LEU A 155 -20.93 -6.67 4.86
N ILE A 156 -20.79 -5.79 3.87
CA ILE A 156 -21.65 -5.72 2.69
C ILE A 156 -20.79 -6.02 1.46
N ARG A 157 -21.31 -6.83 0.54
CA ARG A 157 -20.63 -7.19 -0.71
C ARG A 157 -21.60 -7.16 -1.86
N TYR A 158 -21.13 -6.67 -2.99
CA TYR A 158 -21.84 -6.79 -4.25
C TYR A 158 -20.84 -7.24 -5.31
N ASN A 159 -21.09 -8.40 -5.91
CA ASN A 159 -20.27 -8.91 -7.00
C ASN A 159 -20.83 -8.42 -8.33
N GLY A 160 -20.56 -7.16 -8.69
CA GLY A 160 -21.07 -6.53 -9.90
C GLY A 160 -20.70 -7.25 -11.22
N LYS A 161 -21.50 -7.00 -12.27
CA LYS A 161 -21.30 -7.57 -13.62
C LYS A 161 -20.52 -6.67 -14.57
N ALA A 162 -20.38 -5.38 -14.24
CA ALA A 162 -19.71 -4.43 -15.10
C ALA A 162 -18.20 -4.68 -15.15
N ALA A 163 -17.59 -4.40 -16.29
CA ALA A 163 -16.16 -4.20 -16.34
C ALA A 163 -15.84 -2.93 -15.57
N TRP A 164 -15.00 -3.04 -14.55
CA TRP A 164 -14.56 -1.95 -13.71
C TRP A 164 -13.06 -1.76 -13.86
N SER A 165 -12.62 -0.50 -13.89
CA SER A 165 -11.22 -0.09 -13.79
C SER A 165 -11.13 1.24 -13.04
N VAL A 166 -9.99 1.50 -12.39
CA VAL A 166 -9.73 2.78 -11.71
C VAL A 166 -9.83 3.98 -12.66
N ALA A 167 -9.65 3.80 -13.96
CA ALA A 167 -9.89 4.85 -14.97
C ALA A 167 -11.34 5.38 -14.94
N ASP A 168 -12.32 4.57 -14.51
CA ASP A 168 -13.72 4.95 -14.41
C ASP A 168 -14.06 5.72 -13.12
N THR A 169 -13.10 5.93 -12.21
CA THR A 169 -13.30 6.62 -10.93
C THR A 169 -13.86 8.03 -11.10
N GLY A 170 -13.48 8.73 -12.18
CA GLY A 170 -13.99 10.07 -12.47
C GLY A 170 -15.52 10.14 -12.58
N LYS A 171 -16.18 9.07 -13.04
CA LYS A 171 -17.65 8.98 -13.10
C LYS A 171 -18.27 8.94 -11.71
N ILE A 172 -17.64 8.19 -10.79
CA ILE A 172 -18.09 8.07 -9.40
C ILE A 172 -17.88 9.39 -8.66
N GLN A 173 -16.70 10.02 -8.85
CA GLN A 173 -16.40 11.33 -8.27
C GLN A 173 -17.39 12.39 -8.74
N LYS A 174 -17.72 12.40 -10.04
CA LYS A 174 -18.72 13.30 -10.61
C LYS A 174 -20.11 13.08 -10.02
N PHE A 175 -20.59 11.84 -9.99
CA PHE A 175 -21.86 11.51 -9.34
C PHE A 175 -21.91 12.02 -7.89
N PHE A 176 -20.83 11.79 -7.14
CA PHE A 176 -20.78 12.16 -5.72
C PHE A 176 -20.76 13.67 -5.53
N SER A 177 -19.95 14.40 -6.31
CA SER A 177 -19.86 15.86 -6.20
C SER A 177 -21.13 16.56 -6.67
N GLU A 178 -21.79 16.07 -7.73
CA GLU A 178 -23.08 16.60 -8.18
C GLU A 178 -24.18 16.39 -7.13
N LYS A 179 -24.15 15.25 -6.41
CA LYS A 179 -25.18 14.93 -5.41
C LYS A 179 -24.97 15.62 -4.07
N PHE A 180 -23.71 15.79 -3.63
CA PHE A 180 -23.39 16.24 -2.27
C PHE A 180 -22.63 17.57 -2.20
N GLY A 181 -22.27 18.16 -3.34
CA GLY A 181 -21.58 19.46 -3.40
C GLY A 181 -20.13 19.43 -2.88
N ARG A 182 -19.54 18.24 -2.72
CA ARG A 182 -18.16 18.07 -2.24
C ARG A 182 -17.47 16.90 -2.93
N LEU A 183 -16.14 16.87 -2.86
CA LEU A 183 -15.36 15.77 -3.45
C LEU A 183 -15.60 14.45 -2.71
N LEU A 184 -15.54 13.35 -3.47
CA LEU A 184 -15.55 11.99 -2.92
C LEU A 184 -14.32 11.81 -2.00
N PRO A 185 -14.50 11.37 -0.75
CA PRO A 185 -13.39 11.22 0.19
C PRO A 185 -12.63 9.93 -0.10
N ILE A 186 -11.82 9.94 -1.15
CA ILE A 186 -10.96 8.80 -1.54
C ILE A 186 -9.82 8.67 -0.52
N SER A 187 -9.69 7.48 0.07
CA SER A 187 -8.60 7.12 0.99
C SER A 187 -7.47 6.33 0.31
N ALA A 188 -7.77 5.65 -0.81
CA ALA A 188 -6.77 5.00 -1.65
C ALA A 188 -7.26 4.93 -3.10
N LEU A 189 -6.39 5.23 -4.07
CA LEU A 189 -6.71 5.23 -5.49
C LEU A 189 -5.76 4.29 -6.24
N GLY A 190 -6.26 3.12 -6.66
CA GLY A 190 -5.47 2.14 -7.40
C GLY A 190 -4.30 1.56 -6.61
N GLN A 191 -3.29 1.06 -7.34
CA GLN A 191 -2.08 0.52 -6.73
C GLN A 191 -1.26 1.66 -6.11
N THR A 192 -0.80 1.43 -4.88
CA THR A 192 0.12 2.35 -4.21
C THR A 192 1.44 1.64 -3.90
N PRO A 193 2.55 2.37 -3.66
CA PRO A 193 3.81 1.77 -3.21
C PRO A 193 3.66 0.92 -1.95
N PHE A 194 2.62 1.21 -1.16
CA PHE A 194 2.22 0.41 -0.03
C PHE A 194 1.73 -0.98 -0.48
N HIS A 195 0.78 -1.05 -1.42
CA HIS A 195 0.29 -2.31 -1.98
C HIS A 195 1.42 -3.16 -2.62
N ASP A 196 2.36 -2.52 -3.32
CA ASP A 196 3.53 -3.19 -3.92
C ASP A 196 4.40 -3.89 -2.88
N ARG A 197 4.78 -3.16 -1.82
CA ARG A 197 5.60 -3.69 -0.73
C ARG A 197 4.94 -4.89 -0.05
N MET A 198 3.62 -4.87 -0.01
CA MET A 198 2.82 -5.90 0.68
C MET A 198 2.32 -7.01 -0.24
N ARG A 199 2.64 -6.93 -1.54
CA ARG A 199 2.22 -7.89 -2.57
C ARG A 199 0.70 -8.07 -2.63
N PHE A 200 -0.03 -7.00 -2.37
CA PHE A 200 -1.46 -6.92 -2.66
C PHE A 200 -1.66 -6.24 -4.00
N ASP A 201 -2.52 -6.81 -4.82
CA ASP A 201 -2.96 -6.22 -6.07
C ASP A 201 -4.24 -5.43 -5.84
N HIS A 202 -4.11 -4.11 -5.87
CA HIS A 202 -5.17 -3.10 -5.72
C HIS A 202 -5.26 -2.21 -6.98
N HIS A 203 -4.68 -2.63 -8.12
CA HIS A 203 -4.62 -1.81 -9.34
C HIS A 203 -5.99 -1.38 -9.86
N ASP A 204 -7.00 -2.22 -9.68
CA ASP A 204 -8.38 -2.00 -10.14
C ASP A 204 -9.33 -1.71 -8.97
N ALA A 205 -8.86 -1.08 -7.89
CA ALA A 205 -9.69 -0.76 -6.73
C ALA A 205 -9.50 0.66 -6.19
N VAL A 206 -10.52 1.17 -5.50
CA VAL A 206 -10.56 2.50 -4.88
C VAL A 206 -11.24 2.41 -3.53
N ASP A 207 -10.61 2.91 -2.49
CA ASP A 207 -11.21 3.01 -1.17
C ASP A 207 -11.74 4.40 -0.92
N VAL A 208 -12.92 4.47 -0.31
CA VAL A 208 -13.51 5.73 0.14
C VAL A 208 -13.84 5.68 1.63
N ALA A 209 -13.47 6.74 2.33
CA ALA A 209 -13.69 6.92 3.76
C ALA A 209 -15.14 7.36 4.05
N LEU A 210 -16.11 6.52 3.68
CA LEU A 210 -17.53 6.71 3.97
C LEU A 210 -18.05 5.54 4.81
N HIS A 211 -18.84 5.87 5.83
CA HIS A 211 -19.58 4.84 6.57
C HIS A 211 -20.69 4.25 5.69
N PRO A 212 -20.83 2.93 5.54
CA PRO A 212 -21.84 2.32 4.67
C PRO A 212 -23.27 2.75 5.00
N ASP A 213 -23.57 2.89 6.29
CA ASP A 213 -24.89 3.31 6.76
C ASP A 213 -25.07 4.85 6.87
N SER A 214 -24.14 5.67 6.36
CA SER A 214 -24.41 7.10 6.21
C SER A 214 -25.33 7.37 5.00
N SER A 215 -25.93 8.55 4.92
CA SER A 215 -26.72 8.95 3.74
C SER A 215 -25.88 8.91 2.45
N GLU A 216 -24.65 9.40 2.53
CA GLU A 216 -23.67 9.39 1.44
C GLU A 216 -23.21 7.98 1.08
N GLY A 217 -22.91 7.14 2.08
CA GLY A 217 -22.48 5.76 1.87
C GLY A 217 -23.57 4.92 1.21
N ARG A 218 -24.82 5.02 1.69
CA ARG A 218 -25.96 4.35 1.05
C ARG A 218 -26.19 4.83 -0.38
N ALA A 219 -26.10 6.13 -0.63
CA ALA A 219 -26.27 6.69 -1.97
C ALA A 219 -25.19 6.21 -2.93
N LEU A 220 -23.93 6.18 -2.48
CA LEU A 220 -22.82 5.65 -3.27
C LEU A 220 -23.01 4.16 -3.56
N MET A 221 -23.31 3.34 -2.56
CA MET A 221 -23.55 1.91 -2.76
C MET A 221 -24.73 1.66 -3.71
N ALA A 222 -25.81 2.44 -3.62
CA ALA A 222 -26.93 2.35 -4.54
C ALA A 222 -26.51 2.66 -5.98
N TYR A 223 -25.72 3.72 -6.19
CA TYR A 223 -25.16 4.07 -7.50
C TYR A 223 -24.26 2.96 -8.04
N LEU A 224 -23.35 2.42 -7.23
CA LEU A 224 -22.45 1.33 -7.62
C LEU A 224 -23.22 0.06 -8.02
N ARG A 225 -24.27 -0.29 -7.26
CA ARG A 225 -25.16 -1.40 -7.59
C ARG A 225 -25.88 -1.17 -8.92
N GLN A 226 -26.41 0.03 -9.15
CA GLN A 226 -27.09 0.36 -10.39
C GLN A 226 -26.15 0.33 -11.60
N ALA A 227 -24.91 0.80 -11.43
CA ALA A 227 -23.87 0.76 -12.43
C ALA A 227 -23.27 -0.64 -12.63
N GLY A 228 -23.64 -1.62 -11.80
CA GLY A 228 -23.08 -2.97 -11.83
C GLY A 228 -21.61 -3.04 -11.42
N ILE A 229 -21.10 -2.03 -10.71
CA ILE A 229 -19.71 -1.94 -10.26
C ILE A 229 -19.56 -2.75 -8.97
N PRO A 230 -18.61 -3.71 -8.89
CA PRO A 230 -18.39 -4.49 -7.68
C PRO A 230 -17.90 -3.60 -6.53
N TYR A 231 -18.29 -3.92 -5.31
CA TYR A 231 -17.77 -3.25 -4.11
C TYR A 231 -17.92 -4.13 -2.87
N MET A 232 -17.19 -3.74 -1.84
CA MET A 232 -17.34 -4.23 -0.48
C MET A 232 -17.46 -3.02 0.45
N ALA A 233 -18.27 -3.12 1.49
CA ALA A 233 -18.43 -2.06 2.46
C ALA A 233 -18.33 -2.64 3.87
N PHE A 234 -17.67 -1.88 4.74
CA PHE A 234 -17.31 -2.31 6.08
C PHE A 234 -17.89 -1.32 7.07
N ARG A 235 -18.79 -1.79 7.95
CA ARG A 235 -19.46 -0.93 8.95
C ARG A 235 -18.59 -0.60 10.14
N ASN A 236 -17.70 -1.53 10.48
CA ASN A 236 -16.78 -1.38 11.60
C ASN A 236 -15.35 -1.58 11.10
N GLY A 237 -14.40 -1.08 11.88
CA GLY A 237 -13.03 -1.55 11.76
C GLY A 237 -12.96 -3.05 11.94
N VAL A 238 -12.13 -3.71 11.14
CA VAL A 238 -11.89 -5.16 11.30
C VAL A 238 -11.22 -5.37 12.66
N PRO A 239 -11.65 -6.34 13.49
CA PRO A 239 -10.96 -6.63 14.76
C PRO A 239 -9.46 -6.85 14.53
N GLY A 240 -8.61 -6.10 15.23
CA GLY A 240 -7.15 -6.10 15.02
C GLY A 240 -6.64 -5.15 13.92
N SER A 241 -7.54 -4.50 13.18
CA SER A 241 -7.27 -3.37 12.28
C SER A 241 -7.69 -2.05 12.93
N ALA A 242 -6.94 -0.97 12.67
CA ALA A 242 -7.32 0.39 13.07
C ALA A 242 -8.06 1.16 11.96
N SER A 243 -8.57 0.46 10.95
CA SER A 243 -9.46 1.02 9.93
C SER A 243 -10.80 1.43 10.53
N GLY A 244 -11.37 2.51 10.00
CA GLY A 244 -12.76 2.86 10.24
C GLY A 244 -13.68 2.21 9.21
N ALA A 245 -14.96 2.56 9.29
CA ALA A 245 -15.92 2.21 8.26
C ALA A 245 -15.53 2.82 6.91
N HIS A 246 -15.54 2.02 5.84
CA HIS A 246 -15.16 2.44 4.50
C HIS A 246 -15.85 1.59 3.43
N ILE A 247 -15.81 2.05 2.18
CA ILE A 247 -16.31 1.32 1.01
C ILE A 247 -15.13 1.12 0.06
N HIS A 248 -14.83 -0.14 -0.24
CA HIS A 248 -13.86 -0.59 -1.23
C HIS A 248 -14.59 -0.82 -2.55
N ILE A 249 -14.26 -0.04 -3.57
CA ILE A 249 -14.87 -0.07 -4.91
C ILE A 249 -13.94 -0.87 -5.82
N GLY A 250 -14.50 -1.87 -6.50
CA GLY A 250 -13.75 -2.77 -7.36
C GLY A 250 -13.78 -4.21 -6.87
N ARG A 251 -12.90 -5.02 -7.45
CA ARG A 251 -12.75 -6.42 -7.05
C ARG A 251 -11.89 -6.49 -5.79
N PRO A 252 -12.14 -7.47 -4.90
CA PRO A 252 -11.30 -7.66 -3.73
C PRO A 252 -9.83 -7.79 -4.12
N SER A 253 -8.96 -7.11 -3.37
CA SER A 253 -7.51 -7.23 -3.47
C SER A 253 -7.09 -8.70 -3.47
N ARG A 254 -6.20 -9.05 -4.38
CA ARG A 254 -5.63 -10.41 -4.47
C ARG A 254 -4.18 -10.38 -4.01
N ARG A 255 -3.66 -11.50 -3.52
CA ARG A 255 -2.21 -11.64 -3.42
C ARG A 255 -1.62 -11.64 -4.83
N ALA A 256 -0.68 -10.76 -5.09
CA ALA A 256 0.11 -10.80 -6.30
C ALA A 256 0.96 -12.09 -6.28
N ALA A 257 0.98 -12.83 -7.38
CA ALA A 257 1.79 -14.05 -7.49
C ALA A 257 3.29 -13.74 -7.29
N LEU A 258 4.03 -14.67 -6.70
CA LEU A 258 5.49 -14.65 -6.70
C LEU A 258 5.95 -14.67 -8.17
N ARG A 259 6.58 -13.57 -8.62
CA ARG A 259 7.45 -13.58 -9.80
C ARG A 259 8.88 -13.83 -9.35
#